data_AF-A0A7K1D2K5-F1
#
_entry.id   AF-A0A7K1D2K5-F1
#
_cell.length_a   1.000
_cell.length_b   1.000
_cell.length_c   1.000
_cell.angle_alpha   90.00
_cell.angle_beta   90.00
_cell.angle_gamma   90.00
#
_symmetry.space_group_name_H-M   'P 1'
#
loop_
_entity.id
_entity.type
_entity.pdbx_description
1 polymer ?
#
loop_
_entity_poly.entity_id
_entity_poly.type
_entity_poly.pdbx_seq_one_letter_code
_entity_poly.pdbx_strand_id
1 'polypeptide(L)'
;MATVASDRKLDDAQLEPVVITTMRRRHLRNVLRIEEKTSTTPWSLGLFLAEVRREEREYLVALSGSQVVGFAGLLYVVGEGHITTVAVDPEMQGGRIGTRLMLVLTRRAIAHGSDSITLEVRASNAPALALYRRFGFAPAGVRKDYYKDPTEDALVLWAHDVDTPAYADRLSAIEMQLPTPLVLDDSANTDASNGDTTERDAL
;
A
#
# COMPACT_ATOMS: atom_id res chain seq x y z
N MET A 1 -19.72 -18.29 -30.75
CA MET A 1 -20.53 -18.72 -29.59
C MET A 1 -19.92 -18.11 -28.34
N ALA A 2 -20.49 -17.01 -27.86
CA ALA A 2 -20.01 -16.27 -26.69
C ALA A 2 -20.20 -17.10 -25.43
N THR A 3 -19.12 -17.35 -24.68
CA THR A 3 -19.19 -17.89 -23.33
C THR A 3 -19.23 -16.70 -22.37
N VAL A 4 -20.34 -16.59 -21.66
CA VAL A 4 -20.59 -15.60 -20.61
C VAL A 4 -19.52 -15.77 -19.52
N ALA A 5 -18.69 -14.75 -19.31
CA ALA A 5 -17.84 -14.68 -18.13
C ALA A 5 -18.75 -14.58 -16.91
N SER A 6 -18.73 -15.63 -16.08
CA SER A 6 -19.52 -15.74 -14.86
C SER A 6 -19.15 -14.60 -13.91
N ASP A 7 -20.12 -13.75 -13.63
CA ASP A 7 -20.09 -12.66 -12.66
C ASP A 7 -20.02 -13.26 -11.24
N ARG A 8 -18.82 -13.67 -10.80
CA ARG A 8 -18.61 -14.24 -9.46
C ARG A 8 -18.21 -13.12 -8.51
N LYS A 9 -19.20 -12.38 -8.00
CA LYS A 9 -19.05 -11.74 -6.68
C LYS A 9 -18.78 -12.87 -5.69
N LEU A 10 -17.56 -12.94 -5.17
CA LEU A 10 -17.23 -13.86 -4.08
C LEU A 10 -18.00 -13.40 -2.84
N ASP A 11 -18.84 -14.28 -2.30
CA ASP A 11 -19.46 -14.08 -1.00
C ASP A 11 -18.37 -13.86 0.06
N ASP A 12 -18.59 -12.93 0.98
CA ASP A 12 -17.66 -12.55 2.08
C ASP A 12 -17.18 -13.76 2.92
N ALA A 13 -17.86 -14.91 2.83
CA ALA A 13 -17.60 -16.12 3.59
C ALA A 13 -16.50 -17.04 3.01
N GLN A 14 -15.90 -16.73 1.85
CA GLN A 14 -14.92 -17.61 1.18
C GLN A 14 -13.54 -16.98 0.95
N LEU A 15 -13.31 -15.74 1.40
CA LEU A 15 -11.99 -15.13 1.27
C LEU A 15 -11.10 -15.61 2.42
N GLU A 16 -9.98 -16.25 2.07
CA GLU A 16 -8.94 -16.56 3.04
C GLU A 16 -8.53 -15.29 3.82
N PRO A 17 -8.10 -15.43 5.09
CA PRO A 17 -7.64 -14.29 5.87
C PRO A 17 -6.59 -13.47 5.12
N VAL A 18 -6.76 -12.15 5.11
CA VAL A 18 -5.80 -11.26 4.47
C VAL A 18 -4.63 -10.99 5.43
N VAL A 19 -3.43 -11.41 5.04
CA VAL A 19 -2.19 -11.20 5.78
C VAL A 19 -1.40 -10.07 5.13
N ILE A 20 -0.93 -9.11 5.93
CA ILE A 20 -0.03 -8.05 5.47
C ILE A 20 1.41 -8.44 5.79
N THR A 21 2.30 -8.38 4.80
CA THR A 21 3.73 -8.68 4.97
C THR A 21 4.59 -7.79 4.10
N THR A 22 5.88 -7.72 4.41
CA THR A 22 6.86 -6.98 3.62
C THR A 22 6.99 -7.57 2.20
N MET A 23 7.00 -6.69 1.20
CA MET A 23 7.17 -7.06 -0.20
C MET A 23 8.56 -7.68 -0.41
N ARG A 24 8.60 -8.81 -1.12
CA ARG A 24 9.82 -9.54 -1.47
C ARG A 24 9.80 -9.85 -2.96
N ARG A 25 10.97 -10.23 -3.52
CA ARG A 25 11.11 -10.56 -4.95
C ARG A 25 10.08 -11.59 -5.44
N ARG A 26 9.75 -12.59 -4.61
CA ARG A 26 8.73 -13.61 -4.93
C ARG A 26 7.31 -13.04 -5.15
N HIS A 27 7.00 -11.87 -4.57
CA HIS A 27 5.70 -11.22 -4.71
C HIS A 27 5.59 -10.41 -6.01
N LEU A 28 6.73 -9.99 -6.59
CA LEU A 28 6.76 -9.00 -7.68
C LEU A 28 5.99 -9.42 -8.92
N ARG A 29 5.93 -10.73 -9.23
CA ARG A 29 5.13 -11.20 -10.37
C ARG A 29 3.64 -10.85 -10.22
N ASN A 30 3.08 -10.99 -9.02
CA ASN A 30 1.68 -10.67 -8.77
C ASN A 30 1.48 -9.16 -8.58
N VAL A 31 2.45 -8.46 -7.99
CA VAL A 31 2.43 -6.99 -7.85
C VAL A 31 2.38 -6.33 -9.22
N LEU A 32 3.21 -6.76 -10.17
CA LEU A 32 3.21 -6.23 -11.54
C LEU A 32 1.87 -6.44 -12.24
N ARG A 33 1.23 -7.60 -12.04
CA ARG A 33 -0.12 -7.86 -12.58
C ARG A 33 -1.16 -6.90 -12.01
N ILE A 34 -1.08 -6.54 -10.73
CA ILE A 34 -1.98 -5.56 -10.12
C ILE A 34 -1.65 -4.17 -10.66
N GLU A 35 -0.37 -3.79 -10.68
CA GLU A 35 0.11 -2.51 -11.19
C GLU A 35 -0.37 -2.25 -12.62
N GLU A 36 -0.26 -3.23 -13.52
CA GLU A 36 -0.78 -3.16 -14.90
C GLU A 36 -2.30 -2.90 -14.97
N LYS A 37 -3.07 -3.41 -14.00
CA LYS A 37 -4.52 -3.23 -13.95
C LYS A 37 -4.94 -1.90 -13.31
N THR A 38 -4.14 -1.37 -12.40
CA THR A 38 -4.53 -0.24 -11.53
C THR A 38 -3.84 1.07 -11.86
N SER A 39 -2.71 1.02 -12.56
CA SER A 39 -1.89 2.18 -12.92
C SER A 39 -1.97 2.45 -14.43
N THR A 40 -2.17 3.71 -14.79
CA THR A 40 -2.11 4.16 -16.18
C THR A 40 -0.68 4.30 -16.69
N THR A 41 0.31 4.30 -15.79
CA THR A 41 1.73 4.35 -16.11
C THR A 41 2.47 3.34 -15.24
N PRO A 42 2.30 2.04 -15.54
CA PRO A 42 2.72 0.98 -14.65
C PRO A 42 4.25 0.96 -14.48
N TRP A 43 4.69 0.76 -13.24
CA TRP A 43 6.10 0.62 -12.94
C TRP A 43 6.69 -0.66 -13.53
N SER A 44 7.92 -0.55 -14.04
CA SER A 44 8.66 -1.72 -14.53
C SER A 44 9.17 -2.58 -13.38
N LEU A 45 9.44 -3.86 -13.67
CA LEU A 45 10.09 -4.77 -12.71
C LEU A 45 11.43 -4.19 -12.19
N GLY A 46 12.21 -3.57 -13.08
CA GLY A 46 13.49 -2.96 -12.72
C GLY A 46 13.34 -1.83 -11.71
N LEU A 47 12.29 -1.02 -11.85
CA LEU A 47 11.99 0.07 -10.91
C LEU A 47 11.61 -0.47 -9.53
N PHE A 48 10.68 -1.45 -9.46
CA PHE A 48 10.35 -2.09 -8.18
C PHE A 48 11.58 -2.75 -7.51
N LEU A 49 12.43 -3.43 -8.27
CA LEU A 49 13.64 -4.05 -7.74
C LEU A 49 14.65 -3.04 -7.18
N ALA A 50 14.76 -1.87 -7.81
CA ALA A 50 15.60 -0.79 -7.32
C ALA A 50 15.02 -0.16 -6.03
N GLU A 51 13.70 -0.01 -5.98
CA GLU A 51 13.01 0.68 -4.88
C GLU A 51 12.91 -0.17 -3.60
N VAL A 52 12.64 -1.48 -3.71
CA VAL A 52 12.49 -2.39 -2.55
C VAL A 52 13.80 -2.59 -1.77
N ARG A 53 14.94 -2.14 -2.31
CA ARG A 53 16.26 -2.24 -1.66
C ARG A 53 16.67 -0.99 -0.86
N ARG A 54 15.90 0.09 -0.96
CA ARG A 54 16.23 1.36 -0.28
C ARG A 54 15.77 1.30 1.16
N GLU A 55 16.60 1.75 2.09
CA GLU A 55 16.31 1.71 3.53
C GLU A 55 15.25 2.74 3.92
N GLU A 56 15.17 3.85 3.21
CA GLU A 56 14.19 4.92 3.46
C GLU A 56 12.81 4.58 2.90
N ARG A 57 12.60 3.37 2.38
CA ARG A 57 11.36 2.95 1.74
C ARG A 57 10.92 1.60 2.21
N GLU A 58 9.60 1.46 2.27
CA GLU A 58 8.99 0.23 2.66
C GLU A 58 7.82 -0.10 1.75
N TYR A 59 7.80 -1.35 1.31
CA TYR A 59 6.74 -1.86 0.46
C TYR A 59 6.08 -3.06 1.15
N LEU A 60 4.76 -3.06 1.13
CA LEU A 60 3.90 -4.07 1.71
C LEU A 60 3.13 -4.80 0.62
N VAL A 61 2.79 -6.05 0.88
CA VAL A 61 1.78 -6.80 0.13
C VAL A 61 0.68 -7.29 1.07
N ALA A 62 -0.54 -7.35 0.54
CA ALA A 62 -1.66 -8.05 1.12
C ALA A 62 -1.79 -9.43 0.44
N LEU A 63 -1.75 -10.49 1.23
CA LEU A 63 -1.85 -11.88 0.79
C LEU A 63 -3.21 -12.45 1.18
N SER A 64 -3.90 -13.08 0.23
CA SER A 64 -5.00 -14.02 0.48
C SER A 64 -4.46 -15.40 0.11
N GLY A 65 -4.14 -16.20 1.13
CA GLY A 65 -3.33 -17.41 0.94
C GLY A 65 -1.94 -17.10 0.38
N SER A 66 -1.62 -17.68 -0.78
CA SER A 66 -0.36 -17.41 -1.50
C SER A 66 -0.48 -16.28 -2.54
N GLN A 67 -1.68 -15.76 -2.77
CA GLN A 67 -1.94 -14.76 -3.80
C GLN A 67 -1.79 -13.35 -3.25
N VAL A 68 -1.02 -12.50 -3.96
CA VAL A 68 -1.01 -11.06 -3.69
C VAL A 68 -2.29 -10.46 -4.26
N VAL A 69 -3.06 -9.81 -3.40
CA VAL A 69 -4.35 -9.18 -3.70
C VAL A 69 -4.31 -7.66 -3.56
N GLY A 70 -3.21 -7.12 -3.06
CA GLY A 70 -2.93 -5.68 -3.01
C GLY A 70 -1.50 -5.42 -2.57
N PHE A 71 -1.03 -4.19 -2.75
CA PHE A 71 0.27 -3.76 -2.29
C PHE A 71 0.26 -2.26 -2.00
N ALA A 72 1.23 -1.80 -1.21
CA ALA A 72 1.36 -0.40 -0.87
C ALA A 72 2.83 -0.04 -0.62
N GLY A 73 3.14 1.25 -0.74
CA GLY A 73 4.48 1.80 -0.55
C GLY A 73 4.47 3.02 0.35
N LEU A 74 5.52 3.14 1.17
CA LEU A 74 5.79 4.26 2.06
C LEU A 74 7.25 4.68 1.89
N LEU A 75 7.47 5.99 1.79
CA LEU A 75 8.76 6.64 1.83
C LEU A 75 8.86 7.41 3.15
N TYR A 76 9.94 7.18 3.89
CA TYR A 76 10.28 7.95 5.07
C TYR A 76 10.98 9.24 4.67
N VAL A 77 10.42 10.36 5.11
CA VAL A 77 11.01 11.70 5.03
C VAL A 77 11.16 12.20 6.47
N VAL A 78 12.11 13.10 6.74
CA VAL A 78 12.36 13.57 8.11
C VAL A 78 11.07 14.16 8.71
N GLY A 79 10.54 13.52 9.75
CA GLY A 79 9.28 13.90 10.42
C GLY A 79 8.00 13.46 9.71
N GLU A 80 8.08 12.90 8.50
CA GLU A 80 6.92 12.70 7.63
C GLU A 80 6.92 11.33 6.94
N GLY A 81 5.74 10.73 6.81
CA GLY A 81 5.54 9.55 5.97
C GLY A 81 4.91 9.94 4.62
N HIS A 82 5.50 9.52 3.51
CA HIS A 82 4.92 9.74 2.18
C HIS A 82 4.41 8.43 1.60
N ILE A 83 3.09 8.25 1.51
CA ILE A 83 2.48 7.06 0.91
C ILE A 83 2.57 7.19 -0.61
N THR A 84 3.42 6.37 -1.22
CA THR A 84 3.71 6.42 -2.66
C THR A 84 2.68 5.68 -3.49
N THR A 85 2.09 4.61 -2.96
CA THR A 85 1.14 3.76 -3.68
C THR A 85 0.25 3.01 -2.72
N VAL A 86 -1.03 2.87 -3.07
CA VAL A 86 -1.95 1.90 -2.47
C VAL A 86 -2.79 1.32 -3.60
N ALA A 87 -2.58 0.04 -3.92
CA ALA A 87 -3.25 -0.64 -5.02
C ALA A 87 -3.86 -1.96 -4.54
N VAL A 88 -5.05 -2.27 -5.03
CA VAL A 88 -5.78 -3.51 -4.75
C VAL A 88 -6.24 -4.08 -6.08
N ASP A 89 -6.08 -5.40 -6.25
CA ASP A 89 -6.57 -6.10 -7.45
C ASP A 89 -8.07 -5.76 -7.64
N PRO A 90 -8.50 -5.24 -8.80
CA PRO A 90 -9.89 -4.85 -9.03
C PRO A 90 -10.91 -5.93 -8.69
N GLU A 91 -10.56 -7.20 -8.90
CA GLU A 91 -11.41 -8.37 -8.59
C GLU A 91 -11.57 -8.62 -7.08
N MET A 92 -10.73 -8.00 -6.25
CA MET A 92 -10.67 -8.16 -4.79
C MET A 92 -11.06 -6.87 -4.04
N GLN A 93 -11.53 -5.84 -4.76
CA GLN A 93 -12.00 -4.60 -4.15
C GLN A 93 -13.27 -4.84 -3.30
N GLY A 94 -13.57 -3.91 -2.39
CA GLY A 94 -14.69 -4.03 -1.45
C GLY A 94 -14.35 -4.82 -0.16
N GLY A 95 -13.34 -5.70 -0.17
CA GLY A 95 -12.93 -6.50 1.00
C GLY A 95 -12.12 -5.77 2.09
N ARG A 96 -12.12 -4.43 2.10
CA ARG A 96 -11.30 -3.57 2.99
C ARG A 96 -9.78 -3.86 2.94
N ILE A 97 -9.24 -4.35 1.82
CA ILE A 97 -7.79 -4.61 1.64
C ILE A 97 -6.99 -3.31 1.73
N GLY A 98 -7.44 -2.25 1.04
CA GLY A 98 -6.80 -0.93 1.12
C GLY A 98 -6.81 -0.35 2.53
N THR A 99 -7.85 -0.62 3.33
CA THR A 99 -7.88 -0.23 4.76
C THR A 99 -6.81 -0.96 5.56
N ARG A 100 -6.60 -2.26 5.33
CA ARG A 100 -5.55 -3.03 6.01
C ARG A 100 -4.15 -2.52 5.66
N LEU A 101 -3.89 -2.28 4.37
CA LEU A 101 -2.62 -1.70 3.91
C LEU A 101 -2.37 -0.32 4.56
N MET A 102 -3.37 0.57 4.55
CA MET A 102 -3.26 1.88 5.18
C MET A 102 -3.02 1.80 6.69
N LEU A 103 -3.72 0.93 7.42
CA LEU A 103 -3.47 0.72 8.85
C LEU A 103 -2.00 0.39 9.14
N VAL A 104 -1.42 -0.52 8.35
CA VAL A 104 -0.03 -0.95 8.54
C VAL A 104 0.95 0.14 8.14
N LEU A 105 0.79 0.78 6.97
CA LEU A 105 1.68 1.88 6.56
C LEU A 105 1.66 3.02 7.58
N THR A 106 0.47 3.43 8.02
CA THR A 106 0.35 4.52 9.00
C THR A 106 1.02 4.17 10.33
N ARG A 107 0.86 2.93 10.82
CA ARG A 107 1.57 2.46 12.02
C ARG A 107 3.08 2.42 11.84
N ARG A 108 3.57 1.99 10.67
CA ARG A 108 5.01 1.95 10.35
C ARG A 108 5.60 3.37 10.25
N ALA A 109 4.89 4.31 9.64
CA ALA A 109 5.26 5.74 9.63
C ALA A 109 5.39 6.30 11.05
N ILE A 110 4.37 6.10 11.90
CA ILE A 110 4.39 6.57 13.30
C ILE A 110 5.52 5.92 14.09
N ALA A 111 5.72 4.61 13.94
CA ALA A 111 6.82 3.89 14.60
C ALA A 111 8.21 4.37 14.16
N HIS A 112 8.32 4.90 12.94
CA HIS A 112 9.52 5.56 12.41
C HIS A 112 9.62 7.05 12.82
N GLY A 113 8.71 7.53 13.66
CA GLY A 113 8.75 8.89 14.21
C GLY A 113 8.12 9.96 13.34
N SER A 114 7.24 9.59 12.40
CA SER A 114 6.46 10.58 11.64
C SER A 114 5.35 11.20 12.50
N ASP A 115 5.25 12.53 12.52
CA ASP A 115 4.14 13.29 13.11
C ASP A 115 3.03 13.60 12.09
N SER A 116 3.33 13.39 10.81
CA SER A 116 2.41 13.64 9.70
C SER A 116 2.64 12.68 8.53
N ILE A 117 1.59 12.48 7.73
CA ILE A 117 1.60 11.59 6.57
C ILE A 117 0.94 12.30 5.39
N THR A 118 1.54 12.17 4.22
CA THR A 118 1.07 12.79 2.97
C THR A 118 0.95 11.78 1.83
N LEU A 119 0.12 12.13 0.86
CA LEU A 119 -0.04 11.42 -0.42
C LEU A 119 -0.63 12.32 -1.49
N GLU A 120 -0.50 11.88 -2.74
CA GLU A 120 -1.23 12.42 -3.88
C GLU A 120 -2.30 11.45 -4.38
N VAL A 121 -3.43 11.99 -4.80
CA VAL A 121 -4.53 11.21 -5.36
C VAL A 121 -5.22 11.97 -6.49
N ARG A 122 -5.61 11.24 -7.55
CA ARG A 122 -6.47 11.78 -8.62
C ARG A 122 -7.74 12.37 -8.04
N ALA A 123 -8.11 13.58 -8.47
CA ALA A 123 -9.30 14.27 -7.98
C ALA A 123 -10.60 13.47 -8.25
N SER A 124 -10.63 12.71 -9.35
CA SER A 124 -11.74 11.83 -9.72
C SER A 124 -11.84 10.52 -8.92
N ASN A 125 -10.82 10.14 -8.16
CA ASN A 125 -10.77 8.85 -7.46
C ASN A 125 -11.56 8.90 -6.13
N ALA A 126 -12.89 8.98 -6.24
CA ALA A 126 -13.80 9.05 -5.10
C ALA A 126 -13.64 7.89 -4.09
N PRO A 127 -13.43 6.62 -4.50
CA PRO A 127 -13.20 5.53 -3.55
C PRO A 127 -11.93 5.73 -2.70
N ALA A 128 -10.81 6.14 -3.31
CA ALA A 128 -9.58 6.42 -2.57
C ALA A 128 -9.73 7.63 -1.64
N LEU A 129 -10.38 8.71 -2.12
CA LEU A 129 -10.67 9.88 -1.29
C LEU A 129 -11.51 9.53 -0.05
N ALA A 130 -12.52 8.68 -0.21
CA ALA A 130 -13.34 8.20 0.90
C ALA A 130 -12.51 7.35 1.90
N LEU A 131 -11.61 6.51 1.39
CA LEU A 131 -10.67 5.76 2.23
C LEU A 131 -9.78 6.70 3.04
N TYR A 132 -9.07 7.62 2.38
CA TYR A 132 -8.10 8.50 3.04
C TYR A 132 -8.73 9.43 4.07
N ARG A 133 -9.94 9.94 3.81
CA ARG A 133 -10.69 10.75 4.80
C ARG A 133 -10.94 10.01 6.11
N ARG A 134 -11.17 8.69 6.08
CA ARG A 134 -11.35 7.88 7.31
C ARG A 134 -10.09 7.87 8.18
N PHE A 135 -8.92 7.94 7.55
CA PHE A 135 -7.63 8.05 8.24
C PHE A 135 -7.27 9.49 8.64
N GLY A 136 -8.20 10.44 8.48
CA GLY A 136 -7.98 11.84 8.86
C GLY A 136 -7.21 12.67 7.84
N PHE A 137 -7.01 12.16 6.61
CA PHE A 137 -6.41 12.95 5.56
C PHE A 137 -7.36 14.05 5.08
N ALA A 138 -6.83 15.27 4.93
CA ALA A 138 -7.51 16.43 4.40
C ALA A 138 -6.72 17.06 3.25
N PRO A 139 -7.38 17.73 2.27
CA PRO A 139 -6.69 18.42 1.20
C PRO A 139 -5.84 19.58 1.72
N ALA A 140 -4.58 19.66 1.26
CA ALA A 140 -3.65 20.75 1.58
C ALA A 140 -3.18 21.50 0.32
N GLY A 141 -3.41 20.94 -0.87
CA GLY A 141 -3.01 21.56 -2.12
C GLY A 141 -3.43 20.77 -3.36
N VAL A 142 -3.10 21.34 -4.53
CA VAL A 142 -3.36 20.73 -5.82
C VAL A 142 -2.09 20.80 -6.67
N ARG A 143 -1.67 19.66 -7.22
CA ARG A 143 -0.64 19.62 -8.27
C ARG A 143 -1.33 19.55 -9.63
N LYS A 144 -1.19 20.64 -10.38
CA LYS A 144 -1.80 20.76 -11.70
C LYS A 144 -1.18 19.79 -12.70
N ASP A 145 -2.03 19.15 -13.51
CA ASP A 145 -1.64 18.20 -14.57
C ASP A 145 -0.63 17.15 -14.07
N TYR A 146 -0.74 16.71 -12.82
CA TYR A 146 0.24 15.82 -12.20
C TYR A 146 0.26 14.45 -12.86
N TYR A 147 -0.94 13.87 -13.05
CA TYR A 147 -1.10 12.66 -13.83
C TYR A 147 -1.16 13.03 -15.31
N LYS A 148 -0.56 12.21 -16.18
CA LYS A 148 -0.41 12.51 -17.62
C LYS A 148 -1.26 11.67 -18.56
N ASP A 149 -1.84 10.59 -18.07
CA ASP A 149 -2.66 9.68 -18.88
C ASP A 149 -3.84 9.12 -18.06
N PRO A 150 -5.08 9.58 -18.27
CA PRO A 150 -5.38 10.89 -18.84
C PRO A 150 -4.78 12.01 -17.97
N THR A 151 -4.54 13.18 -18.58
CA THR A 151 -4.08 14.36 -17.86
C THR A 151 -5.07 14.76 -16.77
N GLU A 152 -4.61 14.83 -15.52
CA GLU A 152 -5.47 15.13 -14.38
C GLU A 152 -4.66 15.75 -13.23
N ASP A 153 -5.30 16.67 -12.52
CA ASP A 153 -4.79 17.22 -11.28
C ASP A 153 -4.71 16.15 -10.18
N ALA A 154 -3.68 16.26 -9.34
CA ALA A 154 -3.61 15.52 -8.09
C ALA A 154 -3.97 16.42 -6.91
N LEU A 155 -4.84 15.92 -6.03
CA LEU A 155 -5.01 16.49 -4.71
C LEU A 155 -3.85 16.01 -3.83
N VAL A 156 -3.18 16.94 -3.17
CA VAL A 156 -2.21 16.65 -2.11
C VAL A 156 -2.99 16.59 -0.81
N LEU A 157 -2.98 15.44 -0.15
CA LEU A 157 -3.65 15.24 1.13
C LEU A 157 -2.64 15.06 2.25
N TRP A 158 -3.01 15.52 3.45
CA TRP A 158 -2.22 15.39 4.66
C TRP A 158 -3.06 14.92 5.84
N ALA A 159 -2.49 14.03 6.65
CA ALA A 159 -2.92 13.76 8.01
C ALA A 159 -1.82 14.26 8.96
N HIS A 160 -2.16 15.12 9.91
CA HIS A 160 -1.25 15.64 10.93
C HIS A 160 -1.59 15.04 12.30
N ASP A 161 -0.71 15.28 13.27
CA ASP A 161 -0.86 14.83 14.66
C ASP A 161 -1.04 13.30 14.74
N VAL A 162 -0.39 12.55 13.84
CA VAL A 162 -0.60 11.11 13.69
C VAL A 162 0.03 10.30 14.83
N ASP A 163 0.97 10.89 15.55
CA ASP A 163 1.67 10.36 16.71
C ASP A 163 0.90 10.57 18.03
N THR A 164 -0.25 11.22 18.00
CA THR A 164 -1.06 11.50 19.20
C THR A 164 -1.92 10.32 19.65
N PRO A 165 -2.27 10.23 20.96
CA PRO A 165 -3.21 9.22 21.46
C PRO A 165 -4.57 9.24 20.75
N ALA A 166 -5.09 10.43 20.42
CA ALA A 166 -6.36 10.57 19.71
C ALA A 166 -6.31 9.95 18.29
N TYR A 167 -5.16 10.02 17.63
CA TYR A 167 -4.97 9.36 16.34
C TYR A 167 -4.82 7.84 16.51
N ALA A 168 -4.15 7.37 17.57
CA ALA A 168 -4.11 5.94 17.89
C ALA A 168 -5.52 5.34 18.14
N ASP A 169 -6.39 6.07 18.83
CA ASP A 169 -7.80 5.69 19.01
C ASP A 169 -8.55 5.61 17.67
N ARG A 170 -8.30 6.56 16.75
CA ARG A 170 -8.85 6.53 15.39
C ARG A 170 -8.43 5.26 14.65
N LEU A 171 -7.14 4.90 14.67
CA LEU A 171 -6.66 3.68 14.02
C LEU A 171 -7.30 2.43 14.61
N SER A 172 -7.42 2.37 15.94
CA SER A 172 -8.08 1.27 16.64
C SER A 172 -9.55 1.15 16.24
N ALA A 173 -10.29 2.26 16.16
CA ALA A 173 -11.68 2.27 15.70
C ALA A 173 -11.83 1.82 14.23
N ILE A 174 -10.89 2.16 13.36
CA ILE A 174 -10.87 1.69 11.97
C ILE A 174 -10.62 0.17 11.91
N GLU A 175 -9.69 -0.34 12.72
CA GLU A 175 -9.36 -1.76 12.78
C GLU A 175 -10.53 -2.60 13.32
N MET A 176 -11.25 -2.13 14.34
CA MET A 176 -12.44 -2.81 14.88
C MET A 176 -13.58 -2.96 13.86
N GLN A 177 -13.57 -2.17 12.78
CA GLN A 177 -14.55 -2.26 11.68
C GLN A 177 -14.14 -3.25 10.58
N LEU A 178 -12.97 -3.89 10.70
CA LEU A 178 -12.56 -4.92 9.75
C LEU A 178 -13.43 -6.18 9.95
N PRO A 179 -13.88 -6.84 8.86
CA PRO A 179 -14.68 -8.06 8.96
C PRO A 179 -13.89 -9.25 9.54
N THR A 180 -12.56 -9.19 9.46
CA THR A 180 -11.63 -10.17 10.02
C THR A 180 -10.45 -9.43 10.64
N PRO A 181 -9.81 -10.00 11.69
CA PRO A 181 -8.65 -9.38 12.33
C PRO A 181 -7.54 -9.02 11.33
N LEU A 182 -6.83 -7.92 11.60
CA LEU A 182 -5.62 -7.59 10.87
C LEU A 182 -4.53 -8.59 11.27
N VAL A 183 -3.98 -9.31 10.30
CA VAL A 183 -2.89 -10.27 10.51
C VAL A 183 -1.63 -9.72 9.87
N LEU A 184 -0.54 -9.65 10.64
CA LEU A 184 0.78 -9.26 10.17
C LEU A 184 1.68 -10.48 10.14
N ASP A 185 2.44 -10.62 9.06
CA ASP A 185 3.55 -11.56 8.99
C ASP A 185 4.87 -10.76 8.89
N ASP A 186 5.44 -10.50 10.07
CA ASP A 186 6.71 -9.80 10.25
C ASP A 186 7.91 -10.77 10.28
N SER A 187 7.82 -11.96 9.65
CA SER A 187 8.95 -12.90 9.52
C SER A 187 10.19 -12.32 8.80
N ALA A 188 10.15 -11.03 8.46
CA ALA A 188 11.14 -10.27 7.73
C ALA A 188 12.30 -9.71 8.57
N ASN A 189 12.26 -9.75 9.91
CA ASN A 189 13.34 -9.17 10.73
C ASN A 189 14.52 -10.13 11.01
N THR A 190 14.49 -11.37 10.51
CA THR A 190 15.52 -12.38 10.83
C THR A 190 16.57 -12.58 9.73
N ASP A 191 16.31 -12.16 8.49
CA ASP A 191 17.19 -12.45 7.34
C ASP A 191 18.11 -11.30 6.91
N ALA A 192 18.13 -10.18 7.64
CA ALA A 192 19.02 -9.05 7.35
C ALA A 192 20.46 -9.23 7.89
N SER A 193 20.79 -10.39 8.49
CA SER A 193 22.09 -10.63 9.12
C SER A 193 22.97 -11.69 8.44
N ASN A 194 22.57 -12.27 7.30
CA ASN A 194 23.44 -13.23 6.60
C ASN A 194 23.32 -13.18 5.06
N GLY A 195 24.39 -12.71 4.41
CA GLY A 195 24.64 -12.81 2.97
C GLY A 195 24.90 -11.43 2.35
N ASP A 196 26.09 -11.03 1.90
CA ASP A 196 27.22 -11.83 1.45
C ASP A 196 28.48 -10.95 1.44
N THR A 197 29.53 -11.42 2.11
CA THR A 197 30.89 -10.88 2.05
C THR A 197 31.70 -11.86 1.20
N THR A 198 31.56 -11.88 -0.12
CA THR A 198 32.59 -12.42 -1.01
C THR A 198 32.38 -11.92 -2.44
N GLU A 199 33.22 -10.97 -2.87
CA GLU A 199 33.80 -10.83 -4.22
C GLU A 199 34.37 -9.41 -4.38
N ARG A 200 35.41 -9.14 -3.59
CA ARG A 200 36.51 -8.28 -4.00
C ARG A 200 37.67 -9.22 -4.26
N ASP A 201 37.88 -9.54 -5.54
CA ASP A 201 39.15 -9.92 -6.17
C ASP A 201 38.87 -10.76 -7.43
N ALA A 202 38.66 -10.09 -8.57
CA ALA A 202 39.16 -10.51 -9.88
C ALA A 202 38.85 -9.45 -10.95
N LEU A 203 39.95 -8.92 -11.52
CA LEU A 203 40.10 -8.06 -12.71
C LEU A 203 39.90 -6.55 -12.52
#